data_AF-A0A075I2L6-F1
#
_entry.id   AF-A0A075I2L6-F1
#
_cell.length_a   1.000
_cell.length_b   1.000
_cell.length_c   1.000
_cell.angle_alpha   90.00
_cell.angle_beta   90.00
_cell.angle_gamma   90.00
#
_symmetry.space_group_name_H-M   'P 1'
#
loop_
_entity.id
_entity.type
_entity.pdbx_description
1 polymer ?
#
loop_
_entity_poly.entity_id
_entity_poly.type
_entity_poly.pdbx_seq_one_letter_code
_entity_poly.pdbx_strand_id
1 'polypeptide(L)'
;MYILVLQKFLTMHVFSTVVLVLTGNPGVGKHTVSKKLAEILDYEIVDVNKEAVKVGMQKQSDSIDVDVEKTQKMLKDKISDKSLIVGHLAPFVVSKELVSKVIVLRKNPYDLIQIYDKRNYSDAKKMIILEVRF
;
A
#
# COMPACT_ATOMS: atom_id res chain seq x y z
N MET A 1 -12.89 -31.82 -26.20
CA MET A 1 -11.50 -31.55 -25.75
C MET A 1 -11.10 -30.08 -25.95
N TYR A 2 -11.31 -29.50 -27.14
CA TYR A 2 -10.98 -28.09 -27.43
C TYR A 2 -11.72 -27.06 -26.56
N ILE A 3 -13.00 -27.28 -26.23
CA ILE A 3 -13.77 -26.39 -25.34
C ILE A 3 -13.16 -26.30 -23.94
N LEU A 4 -12.67 -27.41 -23.39
CA LEU A 4 -12.01 -27.43 -22.09
C LEU A 4 -10.65 -26.71 -22.12
N VAL A 5 -9.89 -26.82 -23.22
CA VAL A 5 -8.63 -26.09 -23.39
C VAL A 5 -8.87 -24.59 -23.55
N LEU A 6 -9.88 -24.20 -24.31
CA LEU A 6 -10.27 -22.80 -24.53
C LEU A 6 -10.84 -22.17 -23.26
N GLN A 7 -11.67 -22.92 -22.51
CA GLN A 7 -12.18 -22.48 -21.21
C GLN A 7 -11.03 -22.31 -20.22
N LYS A 8 -10.08 -23.25 -20.14
CA LYS A 8 -8.91 -23.15 -19.27
C LYS A 8 -7.99 -21.98 -19.66
N PHE A 9 -7.84 -21.70 -20.95
CA PHE A 9 -7.09 -20.54 -21.47
C PHE A 9 -7.81 -19.21 -21.19
N LEU A 10 -9.14 -19.16 -21.32
CA LEU A 10 -9.95 -17.99 -20.96
C LEU A 10 -9.94 -17.74 -19.45
N THR A 11 -10.12 -18.75 -18.60
CA THR A 11 -10.05 -18.57 -17.14
C THR A 11 -8.67 -18.08 -16.69
N MET A 12 -7.60 -18.52 -17.37
CA MET A 12 -6.22 -18.08 -17.13
C MET A 12 -5.96 -16.63 -17.55
N HIS A 13 -6.74 -16.06 -18.48
CA HIS A 13 -6.67 -14.63 -18.87
C HIS A 13 -7.70 -13.74 -18.15
N VAL A 14 -8.84 -14.30 -17.75
CA VAL A 14 -9.93 -13.58 -17.06
C VAL A 14 -9.59 -13.34 -15.57
N PHE A 15 -8.67 -14.12 -14.99
CA PHE A 15 -8.12 -13.90 -13.65
C PHE A 15 -6.62 -13.57 -13.69
N SER A 16 -6.19 -12.62 -14.53
CA SER A 16 -4.88 -12.00 -14.27
C SER A 16 -4.95 -11.39 -12.88
N THR A 17 -4.13 -11.86 -11.93
CA THR A 17 -3.99 -11.27 -10.60
C THR A 17 -3.78 -9.77 -10.76
N VAL A 18 -4.82 -8.96 -10.50
CA VAL A 18 -4.71 -7.50 -10.54
C VAL A 18 -4.50 -7.03 -9.12
N VAL A 19 -3.23 -6.92 -8.73
CA VAL A 19 -2.84 -6.32 -7.45
C VAL A 19 -2.48 -4.88 -7.72
N LEU A 20 -3.15 -4.00 -7.01
CA LEU A 20 -2.93 -2.56 -7.11
C LEU A 20 -2.19 -2.08 -5.86
N VAL A 21 -1.17 -1.25 -6.05
CA VAL A 21 -0.51 -0.56 -4.94
C VAL A 21 -0.94 0.90 -4.95
N LEU A 22 -1.43 1.39 -3.81
CA LEU A 22 -1.74 2.80 -3.58
C LEU A 22 -0.77 3.38 -2.53
N THR A 23 0.16 4.19 -2.99
CA THR A 23 1.24 4.78 -2.16
C THR A 23 1.26 6.31 -2.25
N GLY A 24 2.20 6.93 -1.56
CA GLY A 24 2.39 8.38 -1.42
C GLY A 24 2.67 8.77 0.03
N ASN A 25 2.98 10.04 0.27
CA ASN A 25 3.29 10.56 1.60
C ASN A 25 2.10 10.37 2.59
N PRO A 26 2.34 10.21 3.90
CA PRO A 26 1.27 10.33 4.91
C PRO A 26 0.41 11.58 4.66
N GLY A 27 -0.90 11.52 4.92
CA GLY A 27 -1.78 12.68 4.77
C GLY A 27 -2.30 12.99 3.34
N VAL A 28 -1.77 12.36 2.28
CA VAL A 28 -2.24 12.58 0.89
C VAL A 28 -3.64 12.01 0.58
N GLY A 29 -4.28 11.31 1.53
CA GLY A 29 -5.64 10.77 1.37
C GLY A 29 -5.73 9.31 0.94
N LYS A 30 -4.64 8.52 1.00
CA LYS A 30 -4.60 7.09 0.62
C LYS A 30 -5.76 6.26 1.18
N HIS A 31 -6.03 6.32 2.48
CA HIS A 31 -7.11 5.53 3.10
C HIS A 31 -8.51 5.94 2.62
N THR A 32 -8.70 7.22 2.26
CA THR A 32 -9.99 7.70 1.74
C THR A 32 -10.18 7.20 0.31
N VAL A 33 -9.16 7.34 -0.54
CA VAL A 33 -9.19 6.86 -1.93
C VAL A 33 -9.29 5.34 -1.98
N SER A 34 -8.56 4.62 -1.12
CA SER A 34 -8.56 3.16 -1.13
C SER A 34 -9.92 2.57 -0.79
N LYS A 35 -10.63 3.14 0.20
CA LYS A 35 -11.99 2.70 0.56
C LYS A 35 -12.95 2.83 -0.62
N LYS A 36 -12.96 4.00 -1.27
CA LYS A 36 -13.80 4.23 -2.45
C LYS A 36 -13.42 3.32 -3.61
N LEU A 37 -12.13 3.14 -3.86
CA LEU A 37 -11.64 2.31 -4.97
C LEU A 37 -11.99 0.84 -4.74
N ALA A 38 -11.84 0.36 -3.51
CA ALA A 38 -12.20 -0.99 -3.10
C ALA A 38 -13.70 -1.27 -3.25
N GLU A 39 -14.54 -0.30 -2.86
CA GLU A 39 -16.00 -0.41 -3.02
C GLU A 39 -16.42 -0.44 -4.50
N ILE A 40 -15.85 0.44 -5.33
CA ILE A 40 -16.22 0.55 -6.76
C ILE A 40 -15.73 -0.65 -7.57
N LEU A 41 -14.51 -1.14 -7.29
CA LEU A 41 -13.85 -2.17 -8.09
C LEU A 41 -13.91 -3.57 -7.47
N ASP A 42 -14.49 -3.70 -6.27
CA ASP A 42 -14.55 -4.95 -5.52
C ASP A 42 -13.15 -5.50 -5.21
N TYR A 43 -12.33 -4.70 -4.49
CA TYR A 43 -10.97 -5.06 -4.06
C TYR A 43 -10.90 -5.26 -2.55
N GLU A 44 -10.06 -6.19 -2.12
CA GLU A 44 -9.72 -6.36 -0.71
C GLU A 44 -8.59 -5.38 -0.32
N ILE A 45 -8.78 -4.59 0.75
CA ILE A 45 -7.76 -3.64 1.19
C ILE A 45 -6.75 -4.32 2.11
N VAL A 46 -5.48 -4.30 1.71
CA VAL A 46 -4.35 -4.72 2.53
C VAL A 46 -3.58 -3.49 3.01
N ASP A 47 -3.76 -3.09 4.27
CA ASP A 47 -3.09 -1.94 4.86
C ASP A 47 -1.72 -2.32 5.40
N VAL A 48 -0.68 -2.05 4.62
CA VAL A 48 0.71 -2.39 4.94
C VAL A 48 1.15 -1.82 6.27
N ASN A 49 0.77 -0.57 6.57
CA ASN A 49 1.21 0.06 7.81
C ASN A 49 0.65 -0.67 9.03
N LYS A 50 -0.62 -1.10 8.98
CA LYS A 50 -1.25 -1.87 10.07
C LYS A 50 -0.62 -3.25 10.22
N GLU A 51 -0.28 -3.89 9.10
CA GLU A 51 0.34 -5.20 9.09
C GLU A 51 1.79 -5.14 9.62
N ALA A 52 2.57 -4.14 9.22
CA ALA A 52 3.93 -3.90 9.71
C ALA A 52 3.99 -3.69 11.23
N VAL A 53 3.02 -2.95 11.81
CA VAL A 53 2.95 -2.72 13.28
C VAL A 53 2.82 -4.01 14.07
N LYS A 54 2.21 -5.07 13.51
CA LYS A 54 2.07 -6.37 14.20
C LYS A 54 3.38 -7.15 14.28
N VAL A 55 4.33 -6.84 13.40
CA VAL A 55 5.57 -7.58 13.20
C VAL A 55 6.78 -6.83 13.76
N GLY A 56 6.72 -5.49 13.77
CA GLY A 56 7.77 -4.64 14.31
C GLY A 56 7.89 -4.69 15.83
N MET A 57 9.10 -4.44 16.34
CA MET A 57 9.34 -4.22 17.77
C MET A 57 9.07 -2.75 18.11
N GLN A 58 8.28 -2.48 19.15
CA GLN A 58 8.15 -1.12 19.68
C GLN A 58 9.45 -0.72 20.41
N LYS A 59 10.23 0.20 19.82
CA LYS A 59 10.80 1.44 20.43
C LYS A 59 12.20 1.80 19.91
N GLN A 60 12.34 3.03 19.42
CA GLN A 60 13.08 4.15 20.04
C GLN A 60 12.82 5.37 19.14
N SER A 61 12.22 6.44 19.66
CA SER A 61 11.75 7.64 18.93
C SER A 61 10.53 7.44 18.01
N ASP A 62 9.91 8.53 17.53
CA ASP A 62 8.63 8.63 16.81
C ASP A 62 8.53 7.88 15.45
N SER A 63 9.44 6.93 15.21
CA SER A 63 9.57 6.06 14.03
C SER A 63 9.48 4.60 14.42
N ILE A 64 8.62 3.86 13.72
CA ILE A 64 8.55 2.40 13.82
C ILE A 64 9.64 1.85 12.91
N ASP A 65 10.60 1.12 13.48
CA ASP A 65 11.57 0.38 12.67
C ASP A 65 10.88 -0.88 12.15
N VAL A 66 10.53 -0.86 10.87
CA VAL A 66 9.77 -1.93 10.24
C VAL A 66 10.75 -2.96 9.68
N ASP A 67 10.68 -4.18 10.21
CA ASP A 67 11.36 -5.33 9.64
C ASP A 67 10.73 -5.66 8.27
N VAL A 68 11.37 -5.17 7.22
CA VAL A 68 10.90 -5.27 5.83
C VAL A 68 10.75 -6.73 5.41
N GLU A 69 11.70 -7.60 5.77
CA GLU A 69 11.68 -9.01 5.37
C GLU A 69 10.55 -9.78 6.04
N LYS A 70 10.36 -9.61 7.35
CA LYS A 70 9.25 -10.24 8.05
C LYS A 70 7.90 -9.71 7.58
N THR A 71 7.82 -8.40 7.29
CA THR A 71 6.60 -7.78 6.76
C THR A 71 6.29 -8.31 5.35
N GLN A 72 7.29 -8.45 4.48
CA GLN A 72 7.15 -9.07 3.17
C GLN A 72 6.60 -10.50 3.27
N LYS A 73 7.17 -11.31 4.16
CA LYS A 73 6.74 -12.70 4.35
C LYS A 73 5.28 -12.77 4.81
N MET A 74 4.89 -11.95 5.78
CA MET A 74 3.51 -11.93 6.27
C MET A 74 2.50 -11.39 5.24
N LEU A 75 2.91 -10.42 4.41
CA LEU A 75 2.06 -9.88 3.35
C LEU A 75 1.85 -10.87 2.20
N LYS A 76 2.83 -11.73 1.87
CA LYS A 76 2.67 -12.75 0.82
C LYS A 76 1.44 -13.63 1.04
N ASP A 77 1.16 -13.99 2.29
CA ASP A 77 0.03 -14.86 2.64
C ASP A 77 -1.32 -14.12 2.66
N LYS A 78 -1.31 -12.78 2.69
CA LYS A 78 -2.50 -11.93 2.72
C LYS A 78 -2.89 -11.35 1.36
N ILE A 79 -1.93 -11.24 0.44
CA ILE A 79 -2.17 -10.68 -0.88
C ILE A 79 -2.84 -11.76 -1.73
N SER A 80 -4.09 -11.51 -2.08
CA SER A 80 -4.94 -12.33 -2.94
C SER A 80 -5.16 -11.66 -4.30
N ASP A 81 -5.87 -12.36 -5.20
CA ASP A 81 -6.39 -11.75 -6.41
C ASP A 81 -7.32 -10.58 -6.05
N LYS A 82 -7.18 -9.45 -6.76
CA LYS A 82 -7.84 -8.17 -6.46
C LYS A 82 -7.51 -7.57 -5.08
N SER A 83 -6.26 -7.69 -4.65
CA SER A 83 -5.77 -6.94 -3.49
C SER A 83 -5.41 -5.50 -3.84
N LEU A 84 -5.90 -4.55 -3.05
CA LEU A 84 -5.50 -3.15 -3.06
C LEU A 84 -4.57 -2.90 -1.85
N ILE A 85 -3.27 -2.88 -2.12
CA ILE A 85 -2.24 -2.70 -1.11
C ILE A 85 -2.06 -1.21 -0.85
N VAL A 86 -2.27 -0.78 0.40
CA VAL A 86 -2.26 0.64 0.79
C VAL A 86 -1.17 0.90 1.81
N GLY A 87 -0.33 1.89 1.55
CA GLY A 87 0.66 2.33 2.53
C GLY A 87 1.83 3.05 1.89
N HIS A 88 2.44 3.95 2.64
CA HIS A 88 3.69 4.60 2.21
C HIS A 88 4.87 3.63 2.17
N LEU A 89 4.78 2.52 2.92
CA LEU A 89 5.79 1.47 2.96
C LEU A 89 5.62 0.42 1.85
N ALA A 90 4.48 0.43 1.14
CA ALA A 90 4.16 -0.57 0.13
C ALA A 90 5.26 -0.76 -0.93
N PRO A 91 5.95 0.30 -1.42
CA PRO A 91 7.06 0.12 -2.37
C PRO A 91 8.25 -0.68 -1.83
N PHE A 92 8.43 -0.76 -0.51
CA PHE A 92 9.55 -1.44 0.13
C PHE A 92 9.22 -2.89 0.50
N VAL A 93 7.95 -3.18 0.80
CA VAL A 93 7.53 -4.48 1.35
C VAL A 93 6.72 -5.34 0.37
N VAL A 94 6.46 -4.87 -0.84
CA VAL A 94 5.72 -5.64 -1.85
C VAL A 94 6.67 -6.00 -2.99
N SER A 95 6.72 -7.29 -3.31
CA SER A 95 7.51 -7.83 -4.43
C SER A 95 6.98 -7.27 -5.75
N LYS A 96 7.86 -6.80 -6.63
CA LYS A 96 7.47 -6.22 -7.94
C LYS A 96 6.71 -7.22 -8.82
N GLU A 97 7.01 -8.50 -8.67
CA GLU A 97 6.41 -9.60 -9.42
C GLU A 97 4.93 -9.80 -9.08
N LEU A 98 4.49 -9.35 -7.90
CA LEU A 98 3.10 -9.43 -7.47
C LEU A 98 2.26 -8.22 -7.90
N VAL A 99 2.89 -7.12 -8.34
CA VAL A 99 2.20 -5.84 -8.53
C VAL A 99 1.88 -5.61 -10.01
N SER A 100 0.61 -5.40 -10.30
CA SER A 100 0.16 -5.11 -11.68
C SER A 100 0.25 -3.62 -11.99
N LYS A 101 -0.11 -2.75 -11.04
CA LYS A 101 -0.02 -1.29 -11.18
C LYS A 101 0.27 -0.60 -9.84
N VAL A 102 0.96 0.53 -9.93
CA VAL A 102 1.22 1.42 -8.80
C VAL A 102 0.55 2.77 -9.06
N ILE A 103 -0.19 3.25 -8.06
CA ILE A 103 -0.85 4.54 -8.03
C ILE A 103 -0.18 5.36 -6.91
N VAL A 104 0.46 6.45 -7.29
CA VAL A 104 1.10 7.37 -6.35
C VAL A 104 0.21 8.58 -6.15
N LEU A 105 -0.37 8.72 -4.96
CA LEU A 105 -1.12 9.92 -4.59
C LEU A 105 -0.18 11.03 -4.17
N ARG A 106 -0.37 12.19 -4.78
CA ARG A 106 0.39 13.41 -4.48
C ARG A 106 -0.57 14.50 -4.01
N LYS A 107 -0.08 15.36 -3.13
CA LYS A 107 -0.79 16.52 -2.62
C LYS A 107 0.21 17.67 -2.50
N ASN A 108 -0.27 18.90 -2.64
CA ASN A 108 0.57 20.08 -2.46
C ASN A 108 1.24 20.04 -1.06
N PRO A 109 2.57 20.23 -0.97
CA PRO A 109 3.30 20.18 0.30
C PRO A 109 2.75 21.19 1.33
N TYR A 110 2.31 22.37 0.91
CA TYR A 110 1.73 23.37 1.82
C TYR A 110 0.42 22.88 2.47
N ASP A 111 -0.40 22.13 1.74
CA ASP A 111 -1.60 21.51 2.30
C ASP A 111 -1.26 20.35 3.25
N LEU A 112 -0.13 19.66 3.02
CA LEU A 112 0.34 18.58 3.88
C LEU A 112 0.84 19.11 5.23
N ILE A 113 1.49 20.27 5.26
CA ILE A 113 1.94 20.94 6.50
C ILE A 113 0.75 21.09 7.46
N GLN A 114 -0.36 21.66 6.99
CA GLN A 114 -1.58 21.84 7.80
C GLN A 114 -2.14 20.51 8.34
N ILE A 115 -2.03 19.43 7.56
CA ILE A 115 -2.46 18.10 7.99
C ILE A 115 -1.52 17.54 9.06
N TYR A 116 -0.22 17.74 8.92
CA TYR A 116 0.77 17.28 9.90
C TYR A 116 0.70 18.06 11.20
N ASP A 117 0.43 19.36 11.15
CA ASP A 117 0.17 20.20 12.32
C ASP A 117 -1.03 19.67 13.10
N LYS A 118 -2.14 19.38 12.42
CA LYS A 118 -3.34 18.76 13.03
C LYS A 118 -3.09 17.38 13.63
N ARG A 119 -2.02 16.69 13.21
CA ARG A 119 -1.62 15.38 13.72
C ARG A 119 -0.53 15.46 14.80
N ASN A 120 -0.17 16.67 15.24
CA ASN A 120 0.89 16.92 16.22
C ASN A 120 2.23 16.28 15.83
N TYR A 121 2.58 16.29 14.54
CA TYR A 121 3.91 15.85 14.13
C TYR A 121 4.95 16.89 14.55
N SER A 122 6.12 16.44 15.00
CA SER A 122 7.26 17.33 15.23
C SER A 122 7.78 17.92 13.93
N ASP A 123 8.41 19.09 13.98
CA ASP A 123 8.96 19.74 12.77
C ASP A 123 10.02 18.86 12.09
N ALA A 124 10.83 18.15 12.86
CA ALA A 124 11.76 17.15 12.35
C ALA A 124 11.04 16.07 11.53
N LYS A 125 9.91 15.55 12.03
CA LYS A 125 9.10 14.54 11.32
C LYS A 125 8.44 15.11 10.06
N LYS A 126 7.94 16.35 10.10
CA LYS A 126 7.40 17.03 8.92
C LYS A 126 8.46 17.16 7.83
N MET A 127 9.64 17.65 8.20
CA MET A 127 10.76 17.87 7.29
C MET A 127 11.21 16.57 6.62
N ILE A 128 11.38 15.49 7.39
CA ILE A 128 11.71 14.16 6.84
C ILE A 128 10.68 13.73 5.80
N ILE A 129 9.38 13.84 6.12
CA ILE A 129 8.33 13.35 5.21
C ILE A 129 8.19 14.22 3.95
N LEU A 130 8.38 15.54 4.05
CA LEU A 130 8.29 16.45 2.91
C LEU A 130 9.46 16.29 1.94
N GLU A 131 10.62 15.86 2.42
CA GLU A 131 11.79 15.58 1.59
C GLU A 131 11.71 14.22 0.87
N VAL A 132 10.85 13.29 1.33
CA VAL A 132 10.64 12.01 0.65
C VAL A 132 10.00 12.24 -0.71
N ARG A 133 10.74 11.87 -1.77
CA ARG A 133 10.31 11.94 -3.16
C ARG A 133 9.79 10.57 -3.61
N PHE A 134 8.48 10.49 -3.79
CA PHE A 134 7.78 9.39 -4.45
C PHE A 134 7.62 9.65 -5.94
#